data_AF-F9DLC8-F1
#
_entry.id   AF-F9DLC8-F1
#
_cell.length_a   1.000
_cell.length_b   1.000
_cell.length_c   1.000
_cell.angle_alpha   90.00
_cell.angle_beta   90.00
_cell.angle_gamma   90.00
#
_symmetry.space_group_name_H-M   'P 1'
#
loop_
_entity.id
_entity.type
_entity.pdbx_description
1 polymer ?
#
loop_
_entity_poly.entity_id
_entity_poly.type
_entity_poly.pdbx_seq_one_letter_code
_entity_poly.pdbx_strand_id
1 'polypeptide(L)' 'MKAYQPIPIIADFKNEDGSDNLKETIEANYKSIKQEVLTLVSSEVERIKNDPNLCNLIKE' A
#
# COMPACT_ATOMS: atom_id res chain seq x y z
N MET A 1 47.34 -13.98 -13.89
CA MET A 1 46.17 -14.45 -13.12
C MET A 1 45.03 -13.49 -13.36
N LYS A 2 43.83 -13.95 -13.73
CA LYS A 2 42.66 -13.05 -13.75
C LYS A 2 42.21 -12.85 -12.30
N ALA A 3 42.28 -11.60 -11.82
CA ALA A 3 41.76 -11.24 -10.52
C ALA A 3 40.23 -11.37 -10.54
N TYR A 4 39.65 -11.85 -9.44
CA TYR A 4 38.20 -11.88 -9.27
C TYR A 4 37.63 -10.46 -9.39
N GLN A 5 36.62 -10.31 -10.25
CA GLN A 5 35.81 -9.10 -10.36
C GLN A 5 34.44 -9.42 -9.76
N PRO A 6 34.02 -8.74 -8.68
CA PRO A 6 32.69 -8.92 -8.14
C PRO A 6 31.63 -8.60 -9.20
N ILE A 7 30.55 -9.38 -9.20
CA ILE A 7 29.39 -9.07 -10.04
C ILE A 7 28.81 -7.73 -9.56
N PRO A 8 28.60 -6.75 -10.45
CA PRO A 8 28.03 -5.47 -10.06
C PRO A 8 26.61 -5.63 -9.51
N ILE A 9 26.30 -4.89 -8.46
CA ILE A 9 24.96 -4.82 -7.89
C ILE A 9 24.08 -4.06 -8.90
N ILE A 10 23.03 -4.72 -9.38
CA ILE A 10 22.13 -4.18 -10.42
C ILE A 10 21.09 -3.23 -9.80
N ALA A 11 20.61 -3.53 -8.59
CA ALA A 11 19.75 -2.68 -7.79
C ALA A 11 20.07 -2.90 -6.32
N ASP A 12 20.37 -1.82 -5.59
CA ASP A 12 20.52 -1.85 -4.14
C ASP A 12 19.15 -1.56 -3.51
N PHE A 13 18.68 -2.48 -2.66
CA PHE A 13 17.40 -2.34 -1.95
C PHE A 13 17.56 -1.62 -0.61
N LYS A 14 18.78 -1.20 -0.29
CA LYS A 14 19.04 -0.34 0.85
C LYS A 14 18.59 1.08 0.55
N ASN A 15 18.07 1.74 1.58
CA ASN A 15 17.74 3.16 1.52
C ASN A 15 19.02 4.00 1.51
N GLU A 16 18.87 5.32 1.39
CA GLU A 16 19.98 6.27 1.34
C GLU A 16 20.95 6.15 2.55
N ASP A 17 20.48 5.61 3.68
CA ASP A 17 21.28 5.36 4.90
C ASP A 17 21.95 3.98 4.96
N GLY A 18 21.75 3.12 3.95
CA GLY A 18 22.30 1.77 3.88
C GLY A 18 21.50 0.71 4.65
N SER A 19 20.36 1.06 5.23
CA SER A 19 19.45 0.12 5.92
C SER A 19 18.47 -0.53 4.94
N ASP A 20 18.24 -1.84 5.10
CA ASP A 20 17.20 -2.57 4.36
C ASP A 20 15.88 -2.48 5.14
N ASN A 21 15.08 -1.47 4.83
CA ASN A 21 13.73 -1.29 5.39
C ASN A 21 12.63 -1.84 4.47
N LEU A 22 12.97 -2.60 3.42
CA LEU A 22 12.01 -2.98 2.36
C LEU A 22 10.76 -3.62 2.95
N LYS A 23 10.94 -4.49 3.95
CA LYS A 23 9.85 -5.14 4.67
C LYS A 23 8.95 -4.13 5.39
N GLU A 24 9.54 -3.15 6.05
CA GLU A 24 8.82 -2.11 6.81
C GLU A 24 8.04 -1.20 5.86
N THR A 25 8.63 -0.82 4.72
CA THR A 25 7.96 -0.03 3.68
C THR A 25 6.81 -0.79 3.04
N ILE A 26 6.97 -2.08 2.74
CA ILE A 26 5.88 -2.93 2.24
C ILE A 26 4.75 -3.01 3.25
N GLU A 27 5.07 -3.21 4.53
CA GLU A 27 4.07 -3.31 5.59
C GLU A 27 3.33 -1.99 5.82
N ALA A 28 4.04 -0.86 5.78
CA ALA A 28 3.46 0.47 5.89
C ALA A 28 2.50 0.76 4.73
N ASN A 29 2.89 0.45 3.49
CA ASN A 29 2.04 0.60 2.31
C ASN A 29 0.78 -0.27 2.41
N TYR A 30 0.94 -1.55 2.80
CA TYR A 30 -0.20 -2.44 2.98
C TYR A 30 -1.18 -1.91 4.03
N LYS A 31 -0.67 -1.41 5.17
CA LYS A 31 -1.50 -0.80 6.22
C LYS A 31 -2.23 0.45 5.74
N SER A 32 -1.55 1.34 5.02
CA SER A 32 -2.16 2.56 4.47
C SER A 32 -3.28 2.23 3.50
N ILE A 33 -3.00 1.41 2.49
CA ILE A 33 -3.97 1.02 1.47
C ILE A 33 -5.18 0.33 2.10
N LYS A 34 -4.95 -0.57 3.07
CA LYS A 34 -6.04 -1.24 3.79
C LYS A 34 -6.93 -0.22 4.50
N GLN A 35 -6.35 0.75 5.20
CA GLN A 35 -7.11 1.77 5.90
C GLN A 35 -7.87 2.68 4.94
N GLU A 36 -7.24 3.11 3.85
CA GLU A 36 -7.87 3.93 2.81
C GLU A 36 -9.08 3.23 2.18
N VAL A 37 -8.96 1.94 1.86
CA VAL A 37 -10.07 1.16 1.29
C VAL A 37 -11.22 1.05 2.30
N LEU A 38 -10.94 0.81 3.58
CA LEU A 38 -11.99 0.77 4.61
C LEU A 38 -12.70 2.12 4.75
N THR A 39 -11.95 3.22 4.74
CA THR A 39 -12.50 4.57 4.80
C THR A 39 -13.36 4.86 3.57
N LEU A 40 -12.88 4.51 2.37
CA LEU A 40 -13.61 4.70 1.12
C LEU A 40 -14.94 3.95 1.13
N VAL A 41 -14.92 2.66 1.49
CA VAL A 41 -16.14 1.85 1.57
C VAL A 41 -17.12 2.44 2.58
N SER A 42 -16.64 2.85 3.76
CA SER A 42 -17.50 3.43 4.80
C SER A 42 -18.14 4.74 4.34
N SER A 43 -17.35 5.61 3.70
CA SER A 43 -17.82 6.89 3.16
C SER A 43 -18.84 6.69 2.03
N GLU A 44 -18.60 5.74 1.12
CA GLU A 44 -19.53 5.42 0.04
C GLU A 44 -20.83 4.79 0.56
N VAL A 45 -20.75 3.94 1.58
CA VAL A 45 -21.94 3.39 2.25
C VAL A 45 -22.78 4.51 2.86
N GLU A 46 -22.15 5.49 3.53
CA GLU A 46 -22.85 6.65 4.08
C GLU A 46 -23.46 7.53 2.97
N ARG A 47 -22.70 7.79 1.91
CA ARG A 47 -23.18 8.54 0.73
C ARG A 47 -24.42 7.88 0.12
N ILE A 48 -24.40 6.56 -0.07
CA ILE A 48 -25.53 5.80 -0.63
C ILE A 48 -26.73 5.84 0.32
N LYS A 49 -26.54 5.70 1.63
CA LYS A 49 -27.63 5.80 2.62
C LYS A 49 -28.33 7.17 2.58
N ASN A 50 -27.56 8.23 2.35
CA ASN A 50 -28.07 9.60 2.35
C ASN A 50 -28.65 10.05 0.99
N ASP A 51 -28.44 9.29 -0.09
CA ASP A 51 -29.01 9.58 -1.40
C ASP A 51 -30.42 8.95 -1.54
N PRO A 52 -31.50 9.74 -1.66
CA PRO A 52 -32.86 9.21 -1.76
C PRO A 52 -33.10 8.25 -2.94
N ASN A 53 -32.30 8.34 -4.01
CA ASN A 53 -32.43 7.47 -5.18
C ASN A 53 -31.67 6.15 -5.03
N LEU A 54 -30.72 6.07 -4.09
CA LEU A 54 -29.82 4.93 -3.92
C LEU A 54 -29.96 4.25 -2.54
N CYS A 55 -30.59 4.89 -1.56
CA CYS A 55 -30.70 4.39 -0.20
C CYS A 55 -31.36 3.01 -0.12
N ASN A 56 -32.27 2.70 -1.05
CA ASN A 56 -32.92 1.40 -1.21
C ASN A 56 -31.98 0.24 -1.58
N LEU A 57 -30.73 0.51 -1.98
CA LEU A 57 -29.70 -0.51 -2.28
C LEU A 57 -29.07 -1.09 -1.01
N ILE A 58 -29.11 -0.37 0.10
CA ILE A 58 -28.60 -0.84 1.39
C ILE A 58 -29.69 -1.70 2.02
N LYS A 59 -29.40 -2.98 2.27
CA LYS A 59 -30.27 -3.85 3.06
C LYS A 59 -29.92 -3.67 4.53
N GLU A 60 -30.87 -3.20 5.34
CA GLU A 60 -30.76 -3.17 6.81
C GLU A 60 -30.87 -4.56 7.43
#